data_AF-A0A950W074-F1
#
_entry.id   AF-A0A950W074-F1
#
_cell.length_a   1.000
_cell.length_b   1.000
_cell.length_c   1.000
_cell.angle_alpha   90.00
_cell.angle_beta   90.00
_cell.angle_gamma   90.00
#
_symmetry.space_group_name_H-M   'P 1'
#
loop_
_entity.id
_entity.type
_entity.pdbx_description
1 polymer ?
#
loop_
_entity_poly.entity_id
_entity_poly.type
_entity_poly.pdbx_seq_one_letter_code
_entity_poly.pdbx_strand_id
1 'polypeptide(L)'
;LEGFRLHYAPGLQHLLLHRLTPADTHALIARYPTHVMPLGSDNSVFLAGGWYGPDGDPAEHARWTGAEPVSAMLIASAADHRLTLHMMPFDYAGAPPQIATISLNAAPIARLAMTPGWRYYTFDIDRTRWRDGANFLTIAFSRAEAPAAIDPRSKDVRPLAARLNLIAVTPLGTRASRPLSDVARVAQAGETPVLPGASLPELTRAFRINEPGEMLDENSWWRHSKRTAFAPPSLLARIGIDPARRIEVDDAAETIAYDSACLNDSDFLHIAYAAILNRAIDADGERYFASALQKKETRVGVVRALVHSEEFRKAF
;
A
#
# COMPACT_ATOMS: atom_id res chain seq x y z
N LEU A 1 -16.37 -15.02 10.15
CA LEU A 1 -15.05 -14.47 10.53
C LEU A 1 -14.23 -14.08 9.29
N GLU A 2 -14.20 -14.88 8.21
CA GLU A 2 -13.57 -14.49 6.93
C GLU A 2 -14.21 -13.27 6.27
N GLY A 3 -15.54 -13.17 6.25
CA GLY A 3 -16.24 -12.00 5.69
C GLY A 3 -15.87 -10.68 6.37
N PHE A 4 -15.50 -10.69 7.66
CA PHE A 4 -15.25 -9.47 8.44
C PHE A 4 -13.91 -8.80 8.14
N ARG A 5 -12.92 -9.54 7.59
CA ARG A 5 -11.58 -9.02 7.30
C ARG A 5 -11.51 -8.17 6.03
N LEU A 6 -12.45 -8.37 5.11
CA LEU A 6 -12.61 -7.56 3.88
C LEU A 6 -13.32 -6.23 4.14
N HIS A 7 -14.11 -6.12 5.23
CA HIS A 7 -14.96 -4.95 5.47
C HIS A 7 -14.24 -3.73 6.09
N TYR A 8 -13.02 -3.88 6.63
CA TYR A 8 -12.29 -2.80 7.32
C TYR A 8 -10.79 -2.79 6.99
N ALA A 9 -10.46 -2.76 5.71
CA ALA A 9 -9.14 -2.33 5.26
C ALA A 9 -9.28 -0.98 4.52
N PRO A 10 -8.65 0.12 4.99
CA PRO A 10 -8.69 1.42 4.29
C PRO A 10 -8.02 1.40 2.90
N GLY A 11 -7.51 0.24 2.47
CA GLY A 11 -6.99 -0.01 1.13
C GLY A 11 -6.29 -1.37 1.04
N LEU A 12 -6.01 -1.81 -0.18
CA LEU A 12 -5.31 -3.09 -0.44
C LEU A 12 -3.97 -3.16 0.31
N GLN A 13 -3.22 -2.06 0.36
CA GLN A 13 -1.94 -2.02 1.07
C GLN A 13 -2.11 -2.29 2.58
N HIS A 14 -3.15 -1.74 3.21
CA HIS A 14 -3.42 -2.00 4.63
C HIS A 14 -3.84 -3.45 4.86
N LEU A 15 -4.66 -4.02 3.97
CA LEU A 15 -5.05 -5.43 4.04
C LEU A 15 -3.79 -6.32 4.02
N LEU A 16 -2.93 -6.10 3.03
CA LEU A 16 -1.71 -6.88 2.80
C LEU A 16 -0.71 -6.78 3.95
N LEU A 17 -0.59 -5.61 4.59
CA LEU A 17 0.38 -5.37 5.65
C LEU A 17 -0.09 -5.73 7.05
N HIS A 18 -1.39 -5.59 7.33
CA HIS A 18 -1.87 -5.58 8.72
C HIS A 18 -2.98 -6.60 9.01
N ARG A 19 -3.62 -7.16 7.98
CA ARG A 19 -4.86 -7.95 8.18
C ARG A 19 -4.81 -9.37 7.63
N LEU A 20 -3.87 -9.68 6.73
CA LEU A 20 -3.68 -11.06 6.28
C LEU A 20 -3.11 -11.93 7.41
N THR A 21 -3.70 -13.10 7.63
CA THR A 21 -3.06 -14.12 8.47
C THR A 21 -1.95 -14.84 7.71
N PRO A 22 -1.03 -15.54 8.40
CA PRO A 22 -0.02 -16.35 7.71
C PRO A 22 -0.60 -17.33 6.69
N ALA A 23 -1.76 -17.92 6.97
CA ALA A 23 -2.45 -18.82 6.03
C ALA A 23 -2.95 -18.06 4.78
N ASP A 24 -3.54 -16.88 4.97
CA ASP A 24 -3.97 -16.02 3.85
C ASP A 24 -2.78 -15.58 3.00
N THR A 25 -1.67 -15.19 3.64
CA THR A 25 -0.42 -14.82 2.99
C THR A 25 0.15 -15.99 2.18
N HIS A 26 0.18 -17.20 2.73
CA HIS A 26 0.63 -18.39 2.00
C HIS A 26 -0.27 -18.71 0.81
N ALA A 27 -1.59 -18.61 0.97
CA ALA A 27 -2.54 -18.84 -0.13
C ALA A 27 -2.38 -17.79 -1.24
N LEU A 28 -2.17 -16.53 -0.87
CA LEU A 28 -1.90 -15.43 -1.79
C LEU A 28 -0.62 -15.68 -2.60
N ILE A 29 0.48 -16.02 -1.93
CA ILE A 29 1.76 -16.31 -2.58
C ILE A 29 1.65 -17.55 -3.48
N ALA A 30 0.96 -18.60 -3.02
CA ALA A 30 0.76 -19.81 -3.81
C ALA A 30 -0.06 -19.54 -5.09
N ARG A 31 -1.02 -18.63 -5.01
CA ARG A 31 -1.84 -18.19 -6.15
C ARG A 31 -1.06 -17.29 -7.12
N TYR A 32 -0.19 -16.43 -6.60
CA TYR A 32 0.60 -15.47 -7.37
C TYR A 32 2.10 -15.62 -7.09
N PRO A 33 2.71 -16.76 -7.48
CA PRO A 33 4.11 -17.04 -7.18
C PRO A 33 5.07 -16.10 -7.93
N THR A 34 4.60 -15.54 -9.05
CA THR A 34 5.28 -14.50 -9.83
C THR A 34 4.50 -13.21 -9.66
N HIS A 35 5.21 -12.13 -9.34
CA HIS A 35 4.64 -10.80 -9.18
C HIS A 35 5.15 -9.89 -10.30
N VAL A 36 4.30 -9.49 -11.24
CA VAL A 36 4.64 -8.58 -12.35
C VAL A 36 3.82 -7.32 -12.21
N MET A 37 4.50 -6.19 -12.06
CA MET A 37 3.93 -4.88 -11.82
C MET A 37 4.34 -3.90 -12.92
N PRO A 38 3.50 -3.74 -13.96
CA PRO A 38 3.60 -2.60 -14.87
C PRO A 38 3.33 -1.29 -14.12
N LEU A 39 4.07 -0.21 -14.38
CA LEU A 39 3.96 1.02 -13.57
C LEU A 39 2.91 2.02 -14.09
N GLY A 40 1.83 1.53 -14.70
CA GLY A 40 0.66 2.33 -15.09
C GLY A 40 -0.15 2.86 -13.90
N SER A 41 -1.37 3.35 -14.16
CA SER A 41 -2.31 3.84 -13.13
C SER A 41 -2.67 2.77 -12.10
N ASP A 42 -2.85 1.54 -12.57
CA ASP A 42 -3.57 0.48 -11.84
C ASP A 42 -2.78 -0.11 -10.66
N ASN A 43 -1.47 0.12 -10.62
CA ASN A 43 -0.57 -0.43 -9.60
C ASN A 43 -0.11 0.61 -8.56
N SER A 44 -0.72 1.80 -8.56
CA SER A 44 -0.34 2.89 -7.64
C SER A 44 -0.41 2.48 -6.16
N VAL A 45 -1.28 1.53 -5.80
CA VAL A 45 -1.45 1.04 -4.42
C VAL A 45 -0.24 0.27 -3.87
N PHE A 46 0.65 -0.20 -4.74
CA PHE A 46 1.90 -0.84 -4.34
C PHE A 46 3.08 0.14 -4.30
N LEU A 47 2.88 1.36 -4.78
CA LEU A 47 3.92 2.39 -4.84
C LEU A 47 3.80 3.30 -3.62
N ALA A 48 4.94 3.63 -3.01
CA ALA A 48 5.02 4.53 -1.86
C ALA A 48 5.64 5.88 -2.28
N GLY A 49 6.45 6.52 -1.44
CA GLY A 49 7.06 7.82 -1.74
C GLY A 49 8.00 7.80 -2.96
N GLY A 50 8.24 8.99 -3.52
CA GLY A 50 9.25 9.27 -4.55
C GLY A 50 8.81 9.06 -6.02
N TRP A 51 7.62 8.53 -6.27
CA TRP A 51 7.07 8.35 -7.62
C TRP A 51 6.29 9.57 -8.07
N TYR A 52 6.47 10.00 -9.32
CA TYR A 52 5.52 10.88 -9.96
C TYR A 52 4.28 10.11 -10.46
N GLY A 53 3.23 10.87 -10.77
CA GLY A 53 2.04 10.34 -11.45
C GLY A 53 2.40 9.64 -12.77
N PRO A 54 1.51 8.78 -13.28
CA PRO A 54 1.70 8.21 -14.62
C PRO A 54 1.74 9.35 -15.64
N ASP A 55 2.73 9.33 -16.52
CA ASP A 55 2.99 10.41 -17.48
C ASP A 55 3.33 9.82 -18.85
N GLY A 56 2.84 10.45 -19.92
CA GLY A 56 2.97 9.99 -21.31
C GLY A 56 1.84 9.09 -21.80
N ASP A 57 2.15 8.28 -22.82
CA ASP A 57 1.19 7.33 -23.43
C ASP A 57 0.75 6.30 -22.37
N PRO A 58 -0.57 6.13 -22.13
CA PRO A 58 -1.09 5.09 -21.25
C PRO A 58 -0.56 3.69 -21.55
N ALA A 59 -0.20 3.40 -22.80
CA ALA A 59 0.35 2.12 -23.24
C ALA A 59 1.81 1.89 -22.79
N GLU A 60 2.58 2.93 -22.46
CA GLU A 60 3.97 2.80 -22.02
C GLU A 60 4.07 2.33 -20.55
N HIS A 61 2.98 2.51 -19.77
CA HIS A 61 2.88 2.15 -18.35
C HIS A 61 4.08 2.60 -17.52
N ALA A 62 4.57 3.82 -17.78
CA ALA A 62 5.84 4.30 -17.24
C ALA A 62 5.65 5.47 -16.26
N ARG A 63 6.53 5.54 -15.26
CA ARG A 63 6.57 6.63 -14.26
C ARG A 63 7.98 7.16 -14.08
N TRP A 64 8.05 8.47 -13.97
CA TRP A 64 9.27 9.16 -13.54
C TRP A 64 9.43 9.06 -12.02
N THR A 65 10.69 9.06 -11.59
CA THR A 65 11.11 9.13 -10.18
C THR A 65 11.77 10.45 -9.87
N GLY A 66 11.66 10.87 -8.61
CA GLY A 66 12.24 12.12 -8.10
C GLY A 66 13.62 11.97 -7.46
N ALA A 67 14.01 13.01 -6.71
CA ALA A 67 15.24 13.04 -5.92
C ALA A 67 15.19 12.14 -4.69
N GLU A 68 14.00 11.90 -4.14
CA GLU A 68 13.81 10.99 -3.01
C GLU A 68 13.89 9.52 -3.45
N PRO A 69 14.39 8.62 -2.59
CA PRO A 69 14.33 7.19 -2.86
C PRO A 69 12.89 6.73 -3.12
N VAL A 70 12.69 5.98 -4.20
CA VAL A 70 11.38 5.43 -4.52
C VAL A 70 11.19 4.08 -3.86
N SER A 71 9.98 3.78 -3.42
CA SER A 71 9.67 2.49 -2.79
C SER A 71 8.46 1.80 -3.41
N ALA A 72 8.53 0.47 -3.54
CA ALA A 72 7.46 -0.39 -4.02
C ALA A 72 7.30 -1.61 -3.11
N MET A 73 6.05 -1.95 -2.79
CA MET A 73 5.69 -3.15 -2.05
C MET A 73 5.54 -4.34 -3.00
N LEU A 74 6.22 -5.44 -2.68
CA LEU A 74 6.23 -6.69 -3.44
C LEU A 74 5.63 -7.79 -2.56
N ILE A 75 4.82 -8.66 -3.14
CA ILE A 75 4.33 -9.86 -2.46
C ILE A 75 5.13 -11.06 -2.97
N ALA A 76 5.84 -11.74 -2.08
CA ALA A 76 6.70 -12.88 -2.41
C ALA A 76 6.81 -13.85 -1.23
N SER A 77 7.32 -15.07 -1.48
CA SER A 77 7.72 -16.00 -0.41
C SER A 77 9.16 -15.74 0.05
N ALA A 78 9.52 -16.29 1.21
CA ALA A 78 10.89 -16.42 1.67
C ALA A 78 11.63 -17.53 0.88
N ALA A 79 11.78 -17.33 -0.44
CA ALA A 79 12.45 -18.23 -1.37
C ALA A 79 13.44 -17.47 -2.26
N ASP A 80 14.23 -18.19 -3.03
CA ASP A 80 15.13 -17.60 -4.01
C ASP A 80 14.29 -16.99 -5.15
N HIS A 81 14.49 -15.72 -5.43
CA HIS A 81 13.75 -15.00 -6.47
C HIS A 81 14.67 -14.18 -7.37
N ARG A 82 14.24 -14.02 -8.62
CA ARG A 82 14.81 -13.08 -9.57
C ARG A 82 13.98 -11.81 -9.59
N LEU A 83 14.60 -10.69 -9.22
CA LEU A 83 14.05 -9.35 -9.39
C LEU A 83 14.47 -8.81 -10.76
N THR A 84 13.51 -8.35 -11.56
CA THR A 84 13.73 -7.70 -12.85
C THR A 84 13.12 -6.31 -12.84
N LEU A 85 13.93 -5.31 -13.20
CA LEU A 85 13.54 -3.92 -13.31
C LEU A 85 13.75 -3.46 -14.75
N HIS A 86 12.75 -2.83 -15.37
CA HIS A 86 12.92 -2.15 -16.66
C HIS A 86 12.94 -0.64 -16.44
N MET A 87 14.11 -0.04 -16.68
CA MET A 87 14.40 1.32 -16.26
C MET A 87 15.21 2.06 -17.33
N MET A 88 15.04 3.38 -17.39
CA MET A 88 15.93 4.29 -18.10
C MET A 88 16.33 5.46 -17.21
N PRO A 89 17.60 5.91 -17.22
CA PRO A 89 17.99 7.10 -16.48
C PRO A 89 17.47 8.37 -17.16
N PHE A 90 17.25 9.45 -16.40
CA PHE A 90 17.07 10.78 -16.98
C PHE A 90 18.42 11.27 -17.52
N ASP A 91 18.65 11.13 -18.82
CA ASP A 91 19.96 11.39 -19.44
C ASP A 91 19.97 12.64 -20.33
N TYR A 92 21.10 13.32 -20.40
CA TYR A 92 21.32 14.50 -21.23
C TYR A 92 22.80 14.65 -21.61
N ALA A 93 23.09 15.47 -22.62
CA ALA A 93 24.47 15.68 -23.08
C ALA A 93 25.36 16.23 -21.96
N GLY A 94 26.43 15.51 -21.62
CA GLY A 94 27.35 15.88 -20.55
C GLY A 94 26.89 15.50 -19.14
N ALA A 95 25.77 14.78 -19.00
CA ALA A 95 25.33 14.29 -17.71
C ALA A 95 26.37 13.34 -17.08
N PRO A 96 26.66 13.48 -15.78
CA PRO A 96 27.40 12.45 -15.04
C PRO A 96 26.69 11.10 -15.12
N PRO A 97 27.37 9.96 -14.87
CA PRO A 97 26.69 8.66 -14.82
C PRO A 97 25.57 8.60 -13.76
N GLN A 98 24.42 8.00 -14.10
CA GLN A 98 23.32 7.79 -13.15
C GLN A 98 23.62 6.54 -12.34
N ILE A 99 23.73 6.64 -11.03
CA ILE A 99 23.90 5.47 -10.16
C ILE A 99 22.55 5.15 -9.51
N ALA A 100 22.14 3.89 -9.59
CA ALA A 100 21.00 3.34 -8.86
C ALA A 100 21.50 2.43 -7.73
N THR A 101 21.03 2.67 -6.51
CA THR A 101 21.24 1.80 -5.34
C THR A 101 19.92 1.12 -5.02
N ILE A 102 19.92 -0.21 -5.13
CA ILE A 102 18.73 -1.05 -5.02
C ILE A 102 18.81 -1.77 -3.68
N SER A 103 17.76 -1.67 -2.88
CA SER A 103 17.66 -2.31 -1.57
C SER A 103 16.33 -3.06 -1.45
N LEU A 104 16.34 -4.17 -0.71
CA LEU A 104 15.14 -4.91 -0.35
C LEU A 104 15.08 -5.04 1.16
N ASN A 105 13.94 -4.68 1.76
CA ASN A 105 13.75 -4.70 3.20
C ASN A 105 14.85 -3.92 3.95
N ALA A 106 15.22 -2.74 3.42
CA ALA A 106 16.31 -1.87 3.86
C ALA A 106 17.75 -2.43 3.72
N ALA A 107 17.93 -3.65 3.19
CA ALA A 107 19.25 -4.21 2.91
C ALA A 107 19.67 -3.95 1.45
N PRO A 108 20.85 -3.36 1.18
CA PRO A 108 21.34 -3.17 -0.18
C PRO A 108 21.54 -4.50 -0.92
N ILE A 109 21.01 -4.58 -2.15
CA ILE A 109 21.18 -5.70 -3.08
C ILE A 109 22.25 -5.36 -4.12
N ALA A 110 22.18 -4.16 -4.70
CA ALA A 110 23.04 -3.77 -5.80
C ALA A 110 23.26 -2.26 -5.85
N ARG A 111 24.40 -1.87 -6.40
CA ARG A 111 24.70 -0.49 -6.79
C ARG A 111 25.29 -0.52 -8.20
N LEU A 112 24.61 0.12 -9.15
CA LEU A 112 24.98 0.04 -10.56
C LEU A 112 24.93 1.40 -11.25
N ALA A 113 25.80 1.58 -12.23
CA ALA A 113 25.69 2.67 -13.18
C ALA A 113 24.66 2.28 -14.26
N MET A 114 23.64 3.10 -14.43
CA MET A 114 22.61 2.87 -15.45
C MET A 114 23.16 3.23 -16.82
N THR A 115 22.85 2.38 -17.80
CA THR A 115 23.14 2.68 -19.21
C THR A 115 22.04 3.59 -19.77
N PRO A 116 22.37 4.56 -20.64
CA PRO A 116 21.39 5.37 -21.34
C PRO A 116 20.34 4.54 -22.09
N GLY A 117 19.11 5.02 -22.08
CA GLY A 117 17.95 4.35 -22.66
C GLY A 117 17.35 3.23 -21.81
N TRP A 118 16.28 2.64 -22.31
CA TRP A 118 15.57 1.55 -21.65
C TRP A 118 16.40 0.27 -21.59
N ARG A 119 16.56 -0.28 -20.38
CA ARG A 119 17.29 -1.52 -20.11
C ARG A 119 16.64 -2.34 -19.01
N TYR A 120 16.78 -3.66 -19.13
CA TYR A 120 16.45 -4.61 -18.08
C TYR A 120 17.64 -4.80 -17.15
N TYR A 121 17.40 -4.65 -15.85
CA TYR A 121 18.35 -4.95 -14.78
C TYR A 121 17.80 -6.10 -13.96
N THR A 122 18.58 -7.17 -13.81
CA THR A 122 18.14 -8.43 -13.22
C THR A 122 19.05 -8.82 -12.06
N PHE A 123 18.45 -9.27 -10.95
CA PHE A 123 19.16 -9.65 -9.74
C PHE A 123 18.58 -10.97 -9.21
N ASP A 124 19.44 -11.97 -9.06
CA ASP A 124 19.10 -13.19 -8.34
C ASP A 124 19.35 -12.93 -6.85
N ILE A 125 18.27 -13.04 -6.07
CA ILE A 125 18.24 -12.67 -4.66
C ILE A 125 17.90 -13.91 -3.85
N ASP A 126 18.83 -14.29 -2.97
CA ASP A 126 18.72 -15.42 -2.07
C ASP A 126 17.57 -15.25 -1.06
N ARG A 127 16.95 -16.39 -0.70
CA ARG A 127 15.84 -16.50 0.26
C ARG A 127 16.04 -15.74 1.56
N THR A 128 17.27 -15.55 2.03
CA THR A 128 17.58 -14.84 3.29
C THR A 128 17.25 -13.35 3.25
N ARG A 129 17.06 -12.78 2.06
CA ARG A 129 16.65 -11.37 1.88
C ARG A 129 15.13 -11.19 1.80
N TRP A 130 14.40 -12.28 1.57
CA TRP A 130 12.96 -12.28 1.39
C TRP A 130 12.22 -12.62 2.69
N ARG A 131 11.01 -12.07 2.81
CA ARG A 131 10.03 -12.40 3.84
C ARG A 131 8.82 -13.01 3.17
N ASP A 132 8.12 -13.90 3.86
CA ASP A 132 6.79 -14.31 3.41
C ASP A 132 5.82 -13.11 3.48
N GLY A 133 5.22 -12.78 2.35
CA GLY A 133 4.25 -11.70 2.21
C GLY A 133 4.89 -10.42 1.71
N ALA A 134 4.66 -9.32 2.41
CA ALA A 134 5.08 -7.99 1.98
C ALA A 134 6.59 -7.77 2.15
N ASN A 135 7.22 -7.35 1.06
CA ASN A 135 8.62 -6.96 0.97
C ASN A 135 8.70 -5.55 0.37
N PHE A 136 9.67 -4.76 0.79
CA PHE A 136 9.81 -3.38 0.31
C PHE A 136 11.08 -3.22 -0.52
N LEU A 137 10.90 -3.00 -1.82
CA LEU A 137 11.95 -2.60 -2.74
C LEU A 137 12.13 -1.09 -2.65
N THR A 138 13.34 -0.63 -2.41
CA THR A 138 13.71 0.78 -2.45
C THR A 138 14.81 1.01 -3.48
N ILE A 139 14.67 2.06 -4.29
CA ILE A 139 15.66 2.46 -5.28
C ILE A 139 16.03 3.92 -5.03
N ALA A 140 17.30 4.15 -4.69
CA ALA A 140 17.87 5.49 -4.52
C ALA A 140 18.75 5.83 -5.73
N PHE A 141 18.58 7.05 -6.22
CA PHE A 141 19.27 7.55 -7.41
C PHE A 141 20.29 8.63 -7.02
N SER A 142 21.46 8.61 -7.64
CA SER A 142 22.54 9.55 -7.28
C SER A 142 22.30 10.99 -7.72
N ARG A 143 21.39 11.21 -8.67
CA ARG A 143 21.00 12.54 -9.16
C ARG A 143 19.53 12.57 -9.56
N ALA A 144 18.95 13.76 -9.49
CA ALA A 144 17.68 14.10 -10.09
C ALA A 144 17.76 15.56 -10.53
N GLU A 145 17.42 15.86 -11.77
CA GLU A 145 17.57 17.19 -12.35
C GLU A 145 16.29 17.60 -13.06
N ALA A 146 15.95 18.89 -13.01
CA ALA A 146 14.79 19.41 -13.71
C ALA A 146 15.10 19.56 -15.21
N PRO A 147 14.29 19.02 -16.14
CA PRO A 147 14.49 19.22 -17.56
C PRO A 147 14.60 20.71 -17.96
N ALA A 148 13.82 21.59 -17.32
CA ALA A 148 13.87 23.04 -17.54
C ALA A 148 15.21 23.68 -17.11
N ALA A 149 16.01 23.03 -16.26
CA ALA A 149 17.35 23.49 -15.90
C ALA A 149 18.41 23.10 -16.95
N ILE A 150 18.11 22.12 -17.81
CA ILE A 150 19.03 21.59 -18.82
C ILE A 150 18.70 22.11 -20.22
N ASP A 151 17.42 22.13 -20.58
CA ASP A 151 16.92 22.66 -21.85
C ASP A 151 16.01 23.87 -21.60
N PRO A 152 16.41 25.08 -22.02
CA PRO A 152 15.60 26.30 -21.89
C PRO A 152 14.23 26.24 -22.57
N ARG A 153 13.99 25.28 -23.47
CA ARG A 153 12.70 25.06 -24.12
C ARG A 153 11.75 24.20 -23.27
N SER A 154 12.28 23.43 -22.32
CA SER A 154 11.47 22.61 -21.44
C SER A 154 10.81 23.46 -20.36
N LYS A 155 9.54 23.16 -20.08
CA LYS A 155 8.78 23.76 -18.97
C LYS A 155 8.67 22.82 -17.76
N ASP A 156 9.22 21.61 -17.86
CA ASP A 156 9.17 20.63 -16.78
C ASP A 156 10.19 20.97 -15.70
N VAL A 157 9.69 21.42 -14.56
CA VAL A 157 10.49 21.82 -13.40
C VAL A 157 10.66 20.70 -12.38
N ARG A 158 10.08 19.52 -12.62
CA ARG A 158 10.18 18.38 -11.70
C ARG A 158 11.61 17.83 -11.74
N PRO A 159 12.26 17.56 -10.60
CA PRO A 159 13.53 16.85 -10.60
C PRO A 159 13.32 15.40 -11.04
N LEU A 160 13.88 15.00 -12.18
CA LEU A 160 13.75 13.65 -12.73
C LEU A 160 15.05 12.86 -12.55
N ALA A 161 14.95 11.65 -12.01
CA ALA A 161 16.10 10.76 -11.81
C ALA A 161 16.12 9.60 -12.82
N ALA A 162 15.03 8.84 -12.90
CA ALA A 162 14.88 7.73 -13.81
C ALA A 162 13.40 7.51 -14.15
N ARG A 163 13.14 6.79 -15.24
CA ARG A 163 11.82 6.30 -15.59
C ARG A 163 11.81 4.78 -15.49
N LEU A 164 10.71 4.24 -14.97
CA LEU A 164 10.50 2.80 -14.86
C LEU A 164 9.14 2.46 -15.43
N ASN A 165 9.01 1.28 -16.04
CA ASN A 165 7.71 0.76 -16.48
C ASN A 165 7.41 -0.67 -16.02
N LEU A 166 8.39 -1.37 -15.43
CA LEU A 166 8.23 -2.74 -14.96
C LEU A 166 9.03 -3.00 -13.69
N ILE A 167 8.37 -3.63 -12.73
CA ILE A 167 8.99 -4.36 -11.63
C ILE A 167 8.45 -5.79 -11.67
N ALA A 168 9.32 -6.79 -11.71
CA ALA A 168 8.91 -8.19 -11.73
C ALA A 168 9.73 -9.04 -10.76
N VAL A 169 9.08 -9.95 -10.05
CA VAL A 169 9.67 -10.92 -9.14
C VAL A 169 9.24 -12.31 -9.57
N THR A 170 10.19 -13.19 -9.87
CA THR A 170 9.93 -14.58 -10.29
C THR A 170 10.69 -15.56 -9.39
N PRO A 171 10.10 -16.68 -8.93
CA PRO A 171 10.83 -17.69 -8.18
C PRO A 171 11.90 -18.38 -9.03
N LEU A 172 13.10 -18.50 -8.48
CA LEU A 172 14.18 -19.26 -9.08
C LEU A 172 13.85 -20.76 -8.99
N GLY A 173 14.08 -21.50 -10.08
CA GLY A 173 13.79 -22.95 -10.17
C GLY A 173 12.40 -23.33 -10.70
N THR A 174 11.53 -22.35 -11.01
CA THR A 174 10.29 -22.62 -11.76
C THR A 174 10.56 -22.63 -13.28
N ARG A 175 9.79 -23.38 -14.09
CA ARG A 175 9.90 -23.33 -15.58
C ARG A 175 9.70 -21.91 -16.16
N ALA A 176 9.16 -20.97 -15.38
CA ALA A 176 9.02 -19.55 -15.69
C ALA A 176 10.31 -18.73 -15.47
N SER A 177 11.38 -19.31 -14.92
CA SER A 177 12.67 -18.66 -14.65
C SER A 177 13.57 -18.52 -15.88
N ARG A 178 13.03 -18.73 -17.11
CA ARG A 178 13.76 -18.38 -18.33
C ARG A 178 14.08 -16.88 -18.28
N PRO A 179 15.32 -16.48 -18.63
CA PRO A 179 15.68 -15.07 -18.63
C PRO A 179 14.73 -14.31 -19.56
N LEU A 180 14.22 -13.17 -19.08
CA LEU A 180 13.38 -12.25 -19.86
C LEU A 180 14.08 -11.75 -21.15
N SER A 181 15.34 -12.12 -21.41
CA SER A 181 16.01 -11.93 -22.70
C SER A 181 15.25 -12.59 -23.86
N ASP A 182 14.52 -13.68 -23.62
CA ASP A 182 13.66 -14.27 -24.65
C ASP A 182 12.37 -13.47 -24.86
N VAL A 183 11.91 -12.75 -23.83
CA VAL A 183 10.79 -11.79 -23.92
C VAL A 183 11.24 -10.47 -24.57
N ALA A 184 12.52 -10.09 -24.40
CA ALA A 184 13.12 -8.92 -25.05
C ALA A 184 13.21 -9.05 -26.57
N ARG A 185 13.23 -10.28 -27.13
CA ARG A 185 13.09 -10.50 -28.58
C ARG A 185 11.70 -10.13 -29.12
N VAL A 186 10.67 -10.14 -28.27
CA VAL A 186 9.31 -9.72 -28.65
C VAL A 186 9.16 -8.20 -28.58
N ALA A 187 9.80 -7.55 -27.61
CA ALA A 187 9.76 -6.09 -27.45
C ALA A 187 10.48 -5.28 -28.57
N GLN A 188 11.37 -5.90 -29.35
CA GLN A 188 12.01 -5.24 -30.52
C GLN A 188 11.07 -5.09 -31.73
N ALA A 189 9.86 -5.67 -31.70
CA ALA A 189 8.88 -5.59 -32.78
C ALA A 189 7.83 -4.47 -32.61
N GLY A 190 7.97 -3.60 -31.60
CA GLY A 190 6.97 -2.57 -31.31
C GLY A 190 5.69 -3.09 -30.64
N GLU A 191 5.69 -4.36 -30.24
CA GLU A 191 4.62 -4.97 -29.44
C GLU A 191 5.02 -4.97 -27.96
N THR A 192 4.13 -4.44 -27.10
CA THR A 192 4.25 -4.54 -25.65
C THR A 192 4.35 -6.02 -25.28
N PRO A 193 5.44 -6.49 -24.63
CA PRO A 193 5.55 -7.89 -24.28
C PRO A 193 4.40 -8.27 -23.33
N VAL A 194 3.49 -9.11 -23.83
CA VAL A 194 2.51 -9.79 -22.98
C VAL A 194 3.29 -10.79 -22.15
N LEU A 195 3.73 -10.37 -20.96
CA LEU A 195 4.35 -11.27 -20.00
C LEU A 195 3.27 -12.28 -19.57
N PRO A 196 3.43 -13.59 -19.88
CA PRO A 196 2.50 -14.58 -19.36
C PRO A 196 2.60 -14.55 -17.83
N GLY A 197 1.49 -14.18 -17.18
CA GLY A 197 1.45 -14.00 -15.72
C GLY A 197 1.54 -12.57 -15.22
N ALA A 198 1.06 -11.57 -15.97
CA ALA A 198 0.67 -10.28 -15.40
C ALA A 198 -0.29 -10.53 -14.22
N SER A 199 0.24 -10.48 -13.00
CA SER A 199 -0.38 -11.10 -11.82
C SER A 199 -1.53 -10.29 -11.21
N LEU A 200 -1.97 -9.21 -11.85
CA LEU A 200 -2.70 -8.14 -11.15
C LEU A 200 -4.00 -7.62 -11.75
N PRO A 201 -4.36 -7.80 -13.04
CA PRO A 201 -5.77 -7.69 -13.39
C PRO A 201 -6.60 -8.64 -12.50
N GLU A 202 -6.05 -9.79 -12.10
CA GLU A 202 -6.71 -10.74 -11.19
C GLU A 202 -6.61 -10.39 -9.71
N LEU A 203 -5.53 -9.83 -9.17
CA LEU A 203 -5.48 -9.47 -7.73
C LEU A 203 -6.40 -8.28 -7.42
N THR A 204 -6.32 -7.22 -8.23
CA THR A 204 -7.20 -6.04 -8.09
C THR A 204 -8.67 -6.40 -8.36
N ARG A 205 -8.94 -7.35 -9.28
CA ARG A 205 -10.29 -7.90 -9.56
C ARG A 205 -10.76 -8.92 -8.52
N ALA A 206 -9.89 -9.78 -8.00
CA ALA A 206 -10.21 -10.75 -6.96
C ALA A 206 -10.55 -10.07 -5.64
N PHE A 207 -9.93 -8.91 -5.36
CA PHE A 207 -10.31 -8.04 -4.25
C PHE A 207 -11.39 -7.02 -4.61
N ARG A 208 -11.82 -6.91 -5.89
CA ARG A 208 -12.81 -5.94 -6.42
C ARG A 208 -12.59 -4.50 -5.93
N ILE A 209 -11.34 -4.01 -5.93
CA ILE A 209 -11.05 -2.68 -5.37
C ILE A 209 -11.19 -1.56 -6.43
N ASN A 210 -11.25 -1.85 -7.74
CA ASN A 210 -11.19 -0.82 -8.80
C ASN A 210 -12.17 -0.95 -9.99
N GLU A 211 -13.36 -1.58 -9.88
CA GLU A 211 -14.37 -1.47 -10.96
C GLU A 211 -15.37 -0.32 -10.69
N PRO A 212 -15.58 0.64 -11.63
CA PRO A 212 -16.52 1.76 -11.43
C PRO A 212 -18.01 1.38 -11.47
N GLY A 213 -18.35 0.10 -11.67
CA GLY A 213 -19.72 -0.36 -11.95
C GLY A 213 -20.32 -1.32 -10.90
N GLU A 214 -19.49 -1.91 -10.05
CA GLU A 214 -19.92 -2.68 -8.88
C GLU A 214 -18.98 -2.36 -7.72
N MET A 215 -18.87 -1.08 -7.37
CA MET A 215 -18.73 -0.79 -5.95
C MET A 215 -19.92 -1.46 -5.27
N LEU A 216 -19.68 -2.26 -4.22
CA LEU A 216 -20.66 -2.29 -3.15
C LEU A 216 -20.87 -0.83 -2.83
N ASP A 217 -21.99 -0.25 -3.29
CA ASP A 217 -22.27 1.18 -3.23
C ASP A 217 -21.85 1.63 -1.83
N GLU A 218 -20.73 2.35 -1.78
CA GLU A 218 -20.07 2.82 -0.56
C GLU A 218 -21.01 3.75 0.19
N ASN A 219 -22.18 4.08 -0.39
CA ASN A 219 -23.30 4.80 0.21
C ASN A 219 -24.59 3.97 0.36
N SER A 220 -24.70 2.71 -0.07
CA SER A 220 -25.98 1.96 -0.01
C SER A 220 -26.42 1.63 1.42
N TRP A 221 -25.45 1.30 2.30
CA TRP A 221 -25.65 1.20 3.74
C TRP A 221 -25.92 2.59 4.37
N TRP A 222 -25.32 3.65 3.79
CA TRP A 222 -25.33 5.01 4.34
C TRP A 222 -26.51 5.86 3.90
N ARG A 223 -27.23 5.49 2.84
CA ARG A 223 -28.48 6.14 2.40
C ARG A 223 -29.57 6.08 3.46
N HIS A 224 -29.46 5.14 4.39
CA HIS A 224 -30.39 4.96 5.52
C HIS A 224 -29.74 5.23 6.89
N SER A 225 -28.43 5.50 6.94
CA SER A 225 -27.75 5.96 8.15
C SER A 225 -28.08 7.43 8.36
N LYS A 226 -28.61 7.78 9.53
CA LYS A 226 -28.79 9.19 9.88
C LYS A 226 -27.40 9.82 9.96
N ARG A 227 -27.06 10.71 9.02
CA ARG A 227 -25.82 11.52 9.03
C ARG A 227 -25.50 11.95 10.45
N THR A 228 -24.41 11.43 11.00
CA THR A 228 -23.96 11.80 12.34
C THR A 228 -23.06 13.03 12.28
N ALA A 229 -22.74 13.62 13.44
CA ALA A 229 -21.83 14.75 13.50
C ALA A 229 -20.40 14.32 13.09
N PHE A 230 -19.61 15.26 12.56
CA PHE A 230 -18.19 15.00 12.32
C PHE A 230 -17.43 14.83 13.64
N ALA A 231 -16.44 13.95 13.64
CA ALA A 231 -15.56 13.72 14.78
C ALA A 231 -14.81 15.02 15.16
N PRO A 232 -14.75 15.38 16.45
CA PRO A 232 -13.98 16.54 16.89
C PRO A 232 -12.47 16.30 16.66
N PRO A 233 -11.68 17.32 16.28
CA PRO A 233 -10.24 17.18 16.02
C PRO A 233 -9.45 16.56 17.17
N SER A 234 -9.87 16.81 18.41
CA SER A 234 -9.29 16.25 19.63
C SER A 234 -9.56 14.75 19.81
N LEU A 235 -10.68 14.23 19.33
CA LEU A 235 -10.91 12.79 19.24
C LEU A 235 -9.96 12.17 18.21
N LEU A 236 -9.91 12.73 17.00
CA LEU A 236 -9.03 12.26 15.92
C LEU A 236 -7.56 12.19 16.37
N ALA A 237 -7.07 13.24 17.03
CA ALA A 237 -5.71 13.29 17.56
C ALA A 237 -5.41 12.15 18.55
N ARG A 238 -6.36 11.81 19.44
CA ARG A 238 -6.19 10.77 20.46
C ARG A 238 -6.17 9.35 19.88
N ILE A 239 -6.86 9.14 18.76
CA ILE A 239 -6.87 7.86 18.04
C ILE A 239 -5.82 7.80 16.92
N GLY A 240 -4.91 8.78 16.85
CA GLY A 240 -3.81 8.79 15.89
C GLY A 240 -4.21 9.12 14.44
N ILE A 241 -5.38 9.74 14.25
CA ILE A 241 -5.86 10.21 12.95
C ILE A 241 -5.55 11.70 12.79
N ASP A 242 -5.13 12.11 11.60
CA ASP A 242 -4.90 13.53 11.26
C ASP A 242 -6.13 14.39 11.61
N PRO A 243 -6.01 15.37 12.52
CA PRO A 243 -7.11 16.23 12.96
C PRO A 243 -7.75 17.07 11.85
N ALA A 244 -7.10 17.23 10.70
CA ALA A 244 -7.64 17.94 9.54
C ALA A 244 -8.63 17.10 8.71
N ARG A 245 -8.73 15.78 8.97
CA ARG A 245 -9.66 14.90 8.24
C ARG A 245 -11.10 15.09 8.69
N ARG A 246 -12.03 14.92 7.73
CA ARG A 246 -13.48 14.96 7.99
C ARG A 246 -14.03 13.54 7.98
N ILE A 247 -14.21 12.97 9.16
CA ILE A 247 -14.70 11.62 9.39
C ILE A 247 -15.91 11.72 10.32
N GLU A 248 -16.94 10.88 10.11
CA GLU A 248 -18.08 10.84 11.04
C GLU A 248 -17.63 10.35 12.42
N VAL A 249 -18.30 10.83 13.47
CA VAL A 249 -17.90 10.52 14.84
C VAL A 249 -18.00 9.03 15.16
N ASP A 250 -19.01 8.35 14.60
CA ASP A 250 -19.19 6.91 14.76
C ASP A 250 -18.04 6.14 14.10
N ASP A 251 -17.64 6.51 12.88
CA ASP A 251 -16.54 5.88 12.14
C ASP A 251 -15.19 6.06 12.85
N ALA A 252 -14.92 7.28 13.32
CA ALA A 252 -13.71 7.58 14.09
C ALA A 252 -13.64 6.71 15.35
N ALA A 253 -14.75 6.60 16.07
CA ALA A 253 -14.77 5.85 17.33
C ALA A 253 -14.68 4.34 17.10
N GLU A 254 -15.35 3.81 16.07
CA GLU A 254 -15.31 2.38 15.74
C GLU A 254 -13.88 1.85 15.52
N THR A 255 -12.95 2.70 15.05
CA THR A 255 -11.52 2.39 14.96
C THR A 255 -10.96 1.84 16.29
N ILE A 256 -11.40 2.39 17.43
CA ILE A 256 -10.99 1.92 18.77
C ILE A 256 -11.48 0.49 19.03
N ALA A 257 -12.72 0.18 18.64
CA ALA A 257 -13.26 -1.17 18.79
C ALA A 257 -12.46 -2.17 17.94
N TYR A 258 -12.06 -1.78 16.73
CA TYR A 258 -11.31 -2.65 15.82
C TYR A 258 -9.84 -2.85 16.20
N ASP A 259 -9.18 -1.82 16.71
CA ASP A 259 -7.76 -1.90 17.11
C ASP A 259 -7.59 -2.56 18.49
N SER A 260 -8.69 -2.75 19.22
CA SER A 260 -8.68 -3.42 20.53
C SER A 260 -8.63 -4.95 20.46
N ALA A 261 -8.65 -5.59 19.29
CA ALA A 261 -8.85 -7.04 19.15
C ALA A 261 -7.88 -7.91 19.98
N CYS A 262 -6.68 -7.40 20.28
CA CYS A 262 -5.64 -8.07 21.08
C CYS A 262 -5.82 -7.87 22.60
N LEU A 263 -6.70 -6.97 23.01
CA LEU A 263 -6.91 -6.55 24.39
C LEU A 263 -7.96 -7.44 25.06
N ASN A 264 -7.82 -7.64 26.36
CA ASN A 264 -8.95 -8.12 27.17
C ASN A 264 -10.02 -7.01 27.28
N ASP A 265 -11.21 -7.39 27.74
CA ASP A 265 -12.35 -6.47 27.79
C ASP A 265 -12.14 -5.30 28.75
N SER A 266 -11.43 -5.49 29.87
CA SER A 266 -11.14 -4.40 30.81
C SER A 266 -10.20 -3.37 30.16
N ASP A 267 -9.08 -3.80 29.58
CA ASP A 267 -8.12 -2.93 28.89
C ASP A 267 -8.79 -2.17 27.73
N PHE A 268 -9.66 -2.84 26.98
CA PHE A 268 -10.47 -2.19 25.94
C PHE A 268 -11.34 -1.07 26.51
N LEU A 269 -12.05 -1.31 27.61
CA LEU A 269 -12.92 -0.32 28.24
C LEU A 269 -12.14 0.89 28.76
N HIS A 270 -10.97 0.66 29.37
CA HIS A 270 -10.08 1.74 29.80
C HIS A 270 -9.64 2.63 28.63
N ILE A 271 -9.24 2.03 27.50
CA ILE A 271 -8.83 2.77 26.30
C ILE A 271 -10.02 3.49 25.67
N ALA A 272 -11.18 2.84 25.57
CA ALA A 272 -12.37 3.43 24.96
C ALA A 272 -12.84 4.69 25.71
N TYR A 273 -12.86 4.65 27.04
CA TYR A 273 -13.20 5.82 27.86
C TYR A 273 -12.17 6.95 27.71
N ALA A 274 -10.88 6.64 27.74
CA ALA A 274 -9.83 7.63 27.60
C ALA A 274 -9.87 8.29 26.21
N ALA A 275 -10.06 7.50 25.15
CA ALA A 275 -10.04 7.97 23.78
C ALA A 275 -11.34 8.70 23.39
N ILE A 276 -12.51 8.25 23.83
CA ILE A 276 -13.80 8.86 23.44
C ILE A 276 -14.17 9.99 24.39
N LEU A 277 -14.24 9.71 25.69
CA LEU A 277 -14.77 10.63 26.71
C LEU A 277 -13.70 11.51 27.39
N ASN A 278 -12.43 11.30 27.08
CA ASN A 278 -11.30 12.07 27.64
C ASN A 278 -11.15 11.94 29.16
N ARG A 279 -11.45 10.76 29.70
CA ARG A 279 -11.29 10.48 31.13
C ARG A 279 -11.05 8.99 31.38
N ALA A 280 -10.61 8.67 32.59
CA ALA A 280 -10.58 7.29 33.06
C ALA A 280 -12.02 6.75 33.22
N ILE A 281 -12.18 5.45 32.94
CA ILE A 281 -13.40 4.74 33.28
C ILE A 281 -13.61 4.71 34.79
N ASP A 282 -14.84 4.91 35.23
CA ASP A 282 -15.23 4.80 36.64
C ASP A 282 -15.77 3.39 36.94
N ALA A 283 -15.89 3.06 38.23
CA ALA A 283 -16.33 1.73 38.67
C ALA A 283 -17.76 1.38 38.22
N ASP A 284 -18.61 2.36 37.92
CA ASP A 284 -19.98 2.11 37.46
C ASP A 284 -20.00 1.80 35.96
N GLY A 285 -19.25 2.57 35.17
CA GLY A 285 -19.04 2.35 33.73
C GLY A 285 -18.35 1.02 33.43
N GLU A 286 -17.32 0.66 34.21
CA GLU A 286 -16.63 -0.63 34.03
C GLU A 286 -17.57 -1.80 34.31
N ARG A 287 -18.33 -1.75 35.42
CA ARG A 287 -19.32 -2.79 35.76
C ARG A 287 -20.43 -2.90 34.70
N TYR A 288 -20.93 -1.77 34.22
CA TYR A 288 -22.00 -1.73 33.22
C TYR A 288 -21.56 -2.37 31.90
N PHE A 289 -20.45 -1.91 31.33
CA PHE A 289 -20.00 -2.39 30.03
C PHE A 289 -19.32 -3.76 30.07
N ALA A 290 -18.65 -4.13 31.17
CA ALA A 290 -18.16 -5.51 31.34
C ALA A 290 -19.33 -6.51 31.37
N SER A 291 -20.42 -6.18 32.07
CA SER A 291 -21.65 -6.98 32.08
C SER A 291 -22.31 -7.08 30.70
N ALA A 292 -22.31 -5.98 29.93
CA ALA A 292 -22.81 -5.98 28.56
C ALA A 292 -21.98 -6.89 27.63
N LEU A 293 -20.65 -6.79 27.69
CA LEU A 293 -19.73 -7.63 26.90
C LEU A 293 -19.88 -9.13 27.25
N GLN A 294 -20.03 -9.46 28.54
CA GLN A 294 -20.34 -10.83 28.98
C GLN A 294 -21.68 -11.36 28.42
N LYS A 295 -22.65 -10.48 28.21
CA LYS A 295 -23.95 -10.79 27.59
C LYS A 295 -23.92 -10.79 26.06
N LYS A 296 -22.73 -10.85 25.45
CA LYS A 296 -22.48 -10.86 24.00
C LYS A 296 -22.77 -9.54 23.29
N GLU A 297 -22.77 -8.41 24.01
CA GLU A 297 -22.67 -7.10 23.35
C GLU A 297 -21.33 -7.00 22.60
N THR A 298 -21.32 -6.26 21.51
CA THR A 298 -20.11 -6.06 20.71
C THR A 298 -19.33 -4.85 21.19
N ARG A 299 -18.00 -4.85 21.03
CA ARG A 299 -17.15 -3.68 21.30
C ARG A 299 -17.54 -2.46 20.47
N VAL A 300 -18.03 -2.69 19.24
CA VAL A 300 -18.62 -1.66 18.38
C VAL A 300 -19.87 -1.06 19.03
N GLY A 301 -20.77 -1.92 19.56
CA GLY A 301 -21.94 -1.48 20.31
C GLY A 301 -21.58 -0.65 21.55
N VAL A 302 -20.55 -1.05 22.29
CA VAL A 302 -20.02 -0.28 23.43
C VAL A 302 -19.52 1.09 23.00
N VAL A 303 -18.70 1.17 21.96
CA VAL A 303 -18.15 2.44 21.47
C VAL A 303 -19.25 3.38 20.95
N ARG A 304 -20.21 2.87 20.19
CA ARG A 304 -21.37 3.67 19.75
C ARG A 304 -22.17 4.20 20.93
N ALA A 305 -22.39 3.38 21.96
CA ALA A 305 -23.07 3.81 23.19
C ALA A 305 -22.33 4.95 23.90
N LEU A 306 -20.99 4.95 23.89
CA LEU A 306 -20.18 6.03 24.45
C LEU A 306 -20.30 7.32 23.61
N VAL A 307 -20.21 7.23 22.29
CA VAL A 307 -20.33 8.39 21.38
C VAL A 307 -21.73 9.01 21.41
N HIS A 308 -22.77 8.18 21.54
CA HIS A 308 -24.16 8.67 21.61
C HIS A 308 -24.58 9.09 23.02
N SER A 309 -23.68 8.99 24.01
CA SER A 309 -23.96 9.40 25.38
C SER A 309 -24.12 10.92 25.51
N GLU A 310 -24.92 11.35 26.48
CA GLU A 310 -24.98 12.75 26.92
C GLU A 310 -23.61 13.27 27.37
N GLU A 311 -22.76 12.39 27.86
CA GLU A 311 -21.42 12.72 28.33
C GLU A 311 -20.50 13.14 27.19
N PHE A 312 -20.50 12.39 26.09
CA PHE A 312 -19.75 12.76 24.89
C PHE A 312 -20.20 14.12 24.33
N ARG A 313 -21.51 14.37 24.32
CA ARG A 313 -22.09 15.65 23.84
C ARG A 313 -21.84 16.85 24.76
N LYS A 314 -21.38 16.62 25.99
CA LYS A 314 -20.95 17.70 26.91
C LYS A 314 -19.45 17.94 26.84
N ALA A 315 -18.68 16.95 26.38
CA ALA A 315 -17.24 17.05 26.26
C ALA A 315 -16.80 17.81 24.99
N PHE A 316 -17.69 17.91 23.99
CA PHE A 316 -17.48 18.53 22.67
C PHE A 316 -18.74 19.26 22.19
#